data_AF-A0A9E6A499-F1
#
_entry.id   AF-A0A9E6A499-F1
#
_cell.length_a   1.000
_cell.length_b   1.000
_cell.length_c   1.000
_cell.angle_alpha   90.00
_cell.angle_beta   90.00
_cell.angle_gamma   90.00
#
_symmetry.space_group_name_H-M   'P 1'
#
loop_
_entity.id
_entity.type
_entity.pdbx_description
1 polymer ?
#
loop_
_entity_poly.entity_id
_entity_poly.type
_entity_poly.pdbx_seq_one_letter_code
_entity_poly.pdbx_strand_id
1 'polypeptide(L)'
;MNEKATLILNAIPNHLRLALLPWESEEDLESLFQDYQQAYTPVGPAESGLVEQLVWLDWRRRRLRLGERALHMASLDRSTSSSRYDQLSRRALLLEDVTRPEVTSSGAIRSNDEADRESHTEWAGYLSAAMKAKKILEEQGHDGFQSAFDALPGGTQDWFNEMVEEEEEKFPRNADGLQLFLTLEVMPYFKSSYEGVGAGPAIRLQAWGESLDPERADKLMALDERLMRQYEKAMGMFLRLKQLWGE
;
A
#
# COMPACT_ATOMS: atom_id res chain seq x y z
N MET A 1 -40.16 16.25 10.09
CA MET A 1 -39.80 14.82 10.07
C MET A 1 -38.97 14.57 8.82
N ASN A 2 -37.87 13.82 8.96
CA ASN A 2 -37.03 13.24 7.90
C ASN A 2 -35.87 14.02 7.27
N GLU A 3 -34.92 14.52 8.08
CA GLU A 3 -33.50 14.53 7.67
C GLU A 3 -32.76 13.27 8.15
N LYS A 4 -33.14 12.74 9.31
CA LYS A 4 -32.55 11.49 9.86
C LYS A 4 -32.95 10.21 9.12
N ALA A 5 -34.05 10.20 8.38
CA ALA A 5 -34.45 9.01 7.61
C ALA A 5 -33.71 8.89 6.27
N THR A 6 -33.29 10.03 5.69
CA THR A 6 -32.56 10.06 4.42
C THR A 6 -31.11 9.62 4.58
N LEU A 7 -30.51 9.83 5.76
CA LEU A 7 -29.13 9.43 6.07
C LEU A 7 -28.97 7.91 6.32
N ILE A 8 -30.04 7.19 6.68
CA ILE A 8 -29.97 5.73 6.91
C ILE A 8 -30.10 4.94 5.60
N LEU A 9 -30.70 5.53 4.56
CA LEU A 9 -30.97 4.84 3.29
C LEU A 9 -29.73 4.60 2.41
N ASN A 10 -28.61 5.27 2.70
CA ASN A 10 -27.37 5.15 1.91
C ASN A 10 -26.25 4.38 2.62
N ALA A 11 -26.46 3.94 3.86
CA ALA A 11 -25.46 3.19 4.60
C ALA A 11 -25.38 1.75 4.07
N ILE A 12 -24.16 1.23 3.92
CA ILE A 12 -23.98 -0.17 3.51
C ILE A 12 -24.64 -1.13 4.51
N PRO A 13 -25.32 -2.19 4.02
CA PRO A 13 -25.89 -3.21 4.89
C PRO A 13 -24.83 -3.89 5.77
N ASN A 14 -25.18 -4.15 7.04
CA ASN A 14 -24.26 -4.77 8.00
C ASN A 14 -23.72 -6.14 7.55
N HIS A 15 -24.49 -6.91 6.79
CA HIS A 15 -24.04 -8.22 6.32
C HIS A 15 -22.91 -8.11 5.28
N LEU A 16 -22.84 -7.01 4.52
CA LEU A 16 -21.74 -6.74 3.60
C LEU A 16 -20.49 -6.30 4.38
N ARG A 17 -20.66 -5.45 5.41
CA ARG A 17 -19.56 -5.07 6.33
C ARG A 17 -18.89 -6.28 6.96
N LEU A 18 -19.69 -7.21 7.50
CA LEU A 18 -19.18 -8.41 8.15
C LEU A 18 -18.46 -9.37 7.19
N ALA A 19 -18.67 -9.22 5.88
CA ALA A 19 -18.02 -10.03 4.86
C ALA A 19 -16.68 -9.45 4.38
N LEU A 20 -16.34 -8.22 4.78
CA LEU A 20 -15.03 -7.61 4.52
C LEU A 20 -13.92 -8.34 5.25
N LEU A 21 -12.77 -8.42 4.61
CA LEU A 21 -11.54 -8.88 5.26
C LEU A 21 -10.93 -7.71 6.05
N PRO A 22 -10.13 -7.97 7.11
CA PRO A 22 -9.58 -6.91 7.97
C PRO A 22 -8.74 -5.84 7.26
N TRP A 23 -8.27 -6.12 6.03
CA TRP A 23 -7.43 -5.25 5.22
C TRP A 23 -8.15 -4.61 4.03
N GLU A 24 -9.46 -4.82 3.91
CA GLU A 24 -10.25 -4.22 2.84
C GLU A 24 -10.88 -2.89 3.28
N SER A 25 -10.91 -1.92 2.36
CA SER A 25 -11.48 -0.60 2.62
C SER A 25 -13.02 -0.66 2.67
N GLU A 26 -13.58 -0.30 3.84
CA GLU A 26 -15.03 -0.11 4.00
C GLU A 26 -15.53 1.05 3.13
N GLU A 27 -14.75 2.12 3.02
CA GLU A 27 -15.06 3.30 2.21
C GLU A 27 -15.18 2.95 0.73
N ASP A 28 -14.27 2.11 0.20
CA ASP A 28 -14.34 1.65 -1.20
C ASP A 28 -15.58 0.80 -1.47
N LEU A 29 -15.99 -0.03 -0.49
CA LEU A 29 -17.21 -0.82 -0.59
C LEU A 29 -18.44 0.07 -0.53
N GLU A 30 -18.43 1.09 0.33
CA GLU A 30 -19.50 2.08 0.44
C GLU A 30 -19.65 2.90 -0.83
N SER A 31 -18.55 3.38 -1.41
CA SER A 31 -18.57 4.06 -2.71
C SER A 31 -19.15 3.15 -3.80
N LEU A 32 -18.70 1.89 -3.88
CA LEU A 32 -19.24 0.94 -4.85
C LEU A 32 -20.74 0.69 -4.66
N PHE A 33 -21.19 0.56 -3.42
CA PHE A 33 -22.59 0.36 -3.10
C PHE A 33 -23.42 1.58 -3.52
N GLN A 34 -22.94 2.79 -3.23
CA GLN A 34 -23.59 4.04 -3.62
C GLN A 34 -23.69 4.19 -5.14
N ASP A 35 -22.63 3.84 -5.89
CA ASP A 35 -22.65 3.85 -7.36
C ASP A 35 -23.77 2.95 -7.91
N TYR A 36 -23.91 1.74 -7.36
CA TYR A 36 -24.95 0.81 -7.76
C TYR A 36 -26.36 1.29 -7.34
N GLN A 37 -26.49 1.84 -6.13
CA GLN A 37 -27.76 2.43 -5.67
C GLN A 37 -28.20 3.56 -6.59
N GLN A 38 -27.29 4.45 -6.97
CA GLN A 38 -27.56 5.55 -7.88
C GLN A 38 -27.88 5.06 -9.29
N ALA A 39 -27.13 4.09 -9.81
CA ALA A 39 -27.31 3.58 -11.17
C ALA A 39 -28.65 2.85 -11.35
N TYR A 40 -29.07 2.08 -10.35
CA TYR A 40 -30.22 1.17 -10.47
C TYR A 40 -31.49 1.69 -9.78
N THR A 41 -31.37 2.63 -8.83
CA THR A 41 -32.47 3.23 -8.06
C THR A 41 -33.50 2.16 -7.66
N PRO A 42 -33.13 1.16 -6.85
CA PRO A 42 -33.99 0.04 -6.52
C PRO A 42 -35.23 0.50 -5.74
N VAL A 43 -36.38 -0.08 -6.08
CA VAL A 43 -37.64 0.16 -5.40
C VAL A 43 -37.98 -1.07 -4.58
N GLY A 44 -38.09 -0.88 -3.27
CA GLY A 44 -38.46 -1.95 -2.33
C GLY A 44 -37.37 -2.99 -2.06
N PRO A 45 -37.67 -3.97 -1.19
CA PRO A 45 -36.66 -4.88 -0.64
C PRO A 45 -36.13 -5.92 -1.64
N ALA A 46 -36.93 -6.32 -2.63
CA ALA A 46 -36.52 -7.32 -3.61
C ALA A 46 -35.46 -6.77 -4.57
N GLU A 47 -35.68 -5.57 -5.12
CA GLU A 47 -34.70 -4.89 -5.98
C GLU A 47 -33.45 -4.51 -5.20
N SER A 48 -33.61 -4.02 -3.96
CA SER A 48 -32.48 -3.66 -3.08
C SER A 48 -31.59 -4.87 -2.80
N GLY A 49 -32.19 -6.04 -2.48
CA GLY A 49 -31.43 -7.26 -2.24
C GLY A 49 -30.69 -7.79 -3.49
N LEU A 50 -31.19 -7.50 -4.70
CA LEU A 50 -30.46 -7.82 -5.94
C LEU A 50 -29.30 -6.86 -6.19
N VAL A 51 -29.49 -5.57 -5.92
CA VAL A 51 -28.40 -4.57 -5.98
C VAL A 51 -27.29 -4.93 -5.00
N GLU A 52 -27.63 -5.29 -3.77
CA GLU A 52 -26.67 -5.79 -2.76
C GLU A 52 -25.90 -7.02 -3.25
N GLN A 53 -26.58 -7.98 -3.89
CA GLN A 53 -25.92 -9.15 -4.48
C GLN A 53 -24.97 -8.77 -5.61
N LEU A 54 -25.35 -7.83 -6.49
CA LEU A 54 -24.50 -7.38 -7.59
C LEU A 54 -23.23 -6.70 -7.07
N VAL A 55 -23.36 -5.83 -6.06
CA VAL A 55 -22.23 -5.17 -5.38
C VAL A 55 -21.29 -6.22 -4.78
N TRP A 56 -21.84 -7.21 -4.07
CA TRP A 56 -21.03 -8.27 -3.47
C TRP A 56 -20.32 -9.14 -4.51
N LEU A 57 -20.99 -9.45 -5.62
CA LEU A 57 -20.39 -10.20 -6.72
C LEU A 57 -19.24 -9.42 -7.34
N ASP A 58 -19.40 -8.12 -7.60
CA ASP A 58 -18.31 -7.28 -8.12
C ASP A 58 -17.14 -7.20 -7.13
N TRP A 59 -17.42 -7.04 -5.83
CA TRP A 59 -16.39 -7.05 -4.78
C TRP A 59 -15.58 -8.35 -4.77
N ARG A 60 -16.26 -9.51 -4.85
CA ARG A 60 -15.59 -10.80 -4.92
C ARG A 60 -14.77 -10.97 -6.20
N ARG A 61 -15.19 -10.39 -7.32
CA ARG A 61 -14.39 -10.35 -8.55
C ARG A 61 -13.16 -9.45 -8.42
N ARG A 62 -13.22 -8.35 -7.65
CA ARG A 62 -12.03 -7.56 -7.29
C ARG A 62 -11.01 -8.42 -6.54
N ARG A 63 -11.44 -9.20 -5.54
CA ARG A 63 -10.57 -10.16 -4.84
C ARG A 63 -9.91 -11.16 -5.81
N LEU A 64 -10.69 -11.75 -6.73
CA LEU A 64 -10.15 -12.69 -7.72
C LEU A 64 -9.07 -12.06 -8.61
N ARG A 65 -9.28 -10.83 -9.10
CA ARG A 65 -8.29 -10.10 -9.89
C ARG A 65 -6.99 -9.86 -9.13
N LEU A 66 -7.07 -9.57 -7.83
CA LEU A 66 -5.88 -9.45 -6.97
C LEU A 66 -5.11 -10.78 -6.86
N GLY A 67 -5.83 -11.89 -6.69
CA GLY A 67 -5.23 -13.23 -6.65
C GLY A 67 -4.55 -13.61 -7.97
N GLU A 68 -5.20 -13.34 -9.10
CA GLU A 68 -4.64 -13.55 -10.45
C GLU A 68 -3.36 -12.73 -10.66
N ARG A 69 -3.37 -11.44 -10.30
CA ARG A 69 -2.18 -10.59 -10.37
C ARG A 69 -1.03 -11.17 -9.54
N ALA A 70 -1.31 -11.56 -8.29
CA ALA A 70 -0.30 -12.11 -7.39
C ALA A 70 0.31 -13.42 -7.93
N LEU A 71 -0.50 -14.25 -8.57
CA LEU A 71 -0.05 -15.47 -9.25
C LEU A 71 0.94 -15.19 -10.38
N HIS A 72 0.63 -14.22 -11.24
CA HIS A 72 1.55 -13.82 -12.31
C HIS A 72 2.88 -13.32 -11.77
N MET A 73 2.85 -12.46 -10.75
CA MET A 73 4.06 -11.97 -10.08
C MET A 73 4.87 -13.11 -9.47
N ALA A 74 4.22 -14.08 -8.83
CA ALA A 74 4.89 -15.24 -8.24
C ALA A 74 5.48 -16.20 -9.27
N SER A 75 4.81 -16.41 -10.39
CA SER A 75 5.33 -17.22 -11.48
C SER A 75 6.57 -16.58 -12.11
N LEU A 76 6.48 -15.28 -12.41
CA LEU A 76 7.57 -14.51 -13.00
C LEU A 76 8.81 -14.53 -12.08
N ASP A 77 8.61 -14.24 -10.80
CA ASP A 77 9.65 -14.24 -9.78
C ASP A 77 10.40 -15.57 -9.65
N ARG A 78 9.66 -16.69 -9.66
CA ARG A 78 10.25 -18.04 -9.67
C ARG A 78 11.08 -18.31 -10.92
N SER A 79 10.69 -17.74 -12.06
CA SER A 79 11.37 -17.96 -13.34
C SER A 79 12.62 -17.10 -13.54
N THR A 80 12.71 -15.94 -12.88
CA THR A 80 13.78 -14.96 -13.12
C THR A 80 14.84 -14.91 -12.01
N SER A 81 14.63 -15.59 -10.88
CA SER A 81 15.47 -15.40 -9.69
C SER A 81 16.13 -16.65 -9.14
N SER A 82 17.33 -16.46 -8.61
CA SER A 82 18.11 -17.47 -7.87
C SER A 82 18.16 -17.22 -6.35
N SER A 83 17.61 -16.09 -5.86
CA SER A 83 17.73 -15.67 -4.44
C SER A 83 16.61 -16.23 -3.56
N ARG A 84 16.96 -16.65 -2.33
CA ARG A 84 16.03 -17.27 -1.36
C ARG A 84 15.45 -16.31 -0.32
N TYR A 85 15.86 -15.04 -0.29
CA TYR A 85 15.43 -14.07 0.72
C TYR A 85 14.12 -13.35 0.33
N ASP A 86 13.40 -12.83 1.34
CA ASP A 86 12.03 -12.26 1.33
C ASP A 86 11.33 -12.20 -0.04
N GLN A 87 10.78 -13.35 -0.45
CA GLN A 87 10.25 -13.51 -1.80
C GLN A 87 9.00 -12.64 -2.05
N LEU A 88 8.22 -12.33 -1.01
CA LEU A 88 6.98 -11.58 -1.15
C LEU A 88 7.26 -10.11 -1.49
N SER A 89 8.15 -9.46 -0.74
CA SER A 89 8.55 -8.08 -1.03
C SER A 89 9.22 -7.97 -2.39
N ARG A 90 10.03 -8.96 -2.76
CA ARG A 90 10.67 -9.02 -4.08
C ARG A 90 9.66 -9.17 -5.22
N ARG A 91 8.63 -10.01 -5.04
CA ARG A 91 7.52 -10.14 -6.01
C ARG A 91 6.74 -8.85 -6.16
N ALA A 92 6.49 -8.16 -5.05
CA ALA A 92 5.77 -6.89 -5.05
C ALA A 92 6.53 -5.79 -5.78
N LEU A 93 7.85 -5.77 -5.65
CA LEU A 93 8.75 -4.75 -6.17
C LEU A 93 9.54 -5.23 -7.40
N LEU A 94 9.03 -6.20 -8.14
CA LEU A 94 9.76 -6.85 -9.25
C LEU A 94 10.20 -5.88 -10.36
N LEU A 95 9.49 -4.76 -10.51
CA LEU A 95 9.80 -3.71 -11.48
C LEU A 95 10.61 -2.55 -10.87
N GLU A 96 10.74 -2.49 -9.55
CA GLU A 96 11.53 -1.45 -8.89
C GLU A 96 12.99 -1.91 -8.80
N ASP A 97 13.94 -1.02 -9.09
CA ASP A 97 15.38 -1.29 -8.99
C ASP A 97 15.86 -1.27 -7.52
N VAL A 98 15.06 -1.87 -6.64
CA VAL A 98 15.32 -1.95 -5.20
C VAL A 98 16.13 -3.21 -4.98
N THR A 99 17.46 -3.06 -4.99
CA THR A 99 18.42 -4.14 -4.77
C THR A 99 18.25 -4.81 -3.40
N ARG A 100 17.68 -4.11 -2.42
CA ARG A 100 17.29 -4.66 -1.12
C ARG A 100 16.20 -3.80 -0.47
N PRO A 101 14.93 -4.21 -0.47
CA PRO A 101 13.92 -3.44 0.24
C PRO A 101 14.22 -3.53 1.74
N GLU A 102 14.42 -2.38 2.39
CA GLU A 102 14.51 -2.33 3.85
C GLU A 102 13.20 -2.75 4.52
N VAL A 103 12.09 -2.57 3.81
CA VAL A 103 10.77 -3.00 4.27
C VAL A 103 10.59 -4.50 4.04
N THR A 104 10.51 -5.23 5.16
CA THR A 104 10.16 -6.65 5.15
C THR A 104 8.67 -6.85 4.92
N SER A 105 8.31 -7.99 4.34
CA SER A 105 6.91 -8.40 4.14
C SER A 105 6.09 -8.38 5.45
N SER A 106 6.67 -8.86 6.55
CA SER A 106 6.05 -8.82 7.87
C SER A 106 5.80 -7.39 8.38
N GLY A 107 6.74 -6.47 8.12
CA GLY A 107 6.60 -5.05 8.49
C GLY A 107 5.47 -4.38 7.71
N ALA A 108 5.46 -4.53 6.39
CA ALA A 108 4.45 -3.94 5.52
C ALA A 108 3.03 -4.44 5.82
N ILE A 109 2.85 -5.74 6.13
CA ILE A 109 1.54 -6.33 6.44
C ILE A 109 0.97 -5.78 7.76
N ARG A 110 1.84 -5.39 8.70
CA ARG A 110 1.43 -4.84 10.00
C ARG A 110 1.24 -3.32 9.98
N SER A 111 1.69 -2.63 8.93
CA SER A 111 1.46 -1.21 8.73
C SER A 111 0.16 -0.94 7.97
N ASN A 112 -0.18 0.34 7.83
CA ASN A 112 -1.32 0.81 7.06
C ASN A 112 -0.93 2.10 6.30
N ASP A 113 -1.85 2.62 5.48
CA ASP A 113 -1.56 3.78 4.63
C ASP A 113 -1.25 5.06 5.43
N GLU A 114 -1.79 5.20 6.64
CA GLU A 114 -1.45 6.32 7.53
C GLU A 114 -0.01 6.19 8.04
N ALA A 115 0.34 5.04 8.60
CA ALA A 115 1.67 4.76 9.12
C ALA A 115 2.75 4.86 8.02
N ASP A 116 2.44 4.41 6.81
CA ASP A 116 3.34 4.55 5.66
C ASP A 116 3.53 6.03 5.28
N ARG A 117 2.45 6.84 5.29
CA ARG A 117 2.55 8.29 5.05
C ARG A 117 3.35 9.00 6.13
N GLU A 118 3.10 8.69 7.40
CA GLU A 118 3.85 9.24 8.53
C GLU A 118 5.34 8.92 8.39
N SER A 119 5.66 7.65 8.16
CA SER A 119 7.03 7.18 7.94
C SER A 119 7.67 7.90 6.74
N HIS A 120 6.94 8.05 5.63
CA HIS A 120 7.45 8.73 4.44
C HIS A 120 7.72 10.22 4.70
N THR A 121 6.86 10.91 5.48
CA THR A 121 7.10 12.29 5.90
C THR A 121 8.30 12.43 6.82
N GLU A 122 8.50 11.47 7.73
CA GLU A 122 9.65 11.42 8.62
C GLU A 122 10.96 11.27 7.83
N TRP A 123 11.05 10.27 6.97
CA TRP A 123 12.25 10.03 6.13
C TRP A 123 12.51 11.18 5.16
N ALA A 124 11.47 11.82 4.61
CA ALA A 124 11.63 13.03 3.81
C ALA A 124 12.27 14.17 4.62
N GLY A 125 11.88 14.33 5.89
CA GLY A 125 12.48 15.28 6.82
C GLY A 125 13.96 15.00 7.07
N TYR A 126 14.32 13.74 7.33
CA TYR A 126 15.71 13.32 7.53
C TYR A 126 16.57 13.54 6.29
N LEU A 127 16.08 13.16 5.10
CA LEU A 127 16.79 13.39 3.84
C LEU A 127 16.99 14.89 3.56
N SER A 128 15.95 15.70 3.80
CA SER A 128 16.04 17.16 3.65
C SER A 128 17.05 17.79 4.63
N ALA A 129 17.10 17.31 5.87
CA ALA A 129 18.05 17.77 6.87
C ALA A 129 19.50 17.44 6.47
N ALA A 130 19.74 16.20 6.00
CA ALA A 130 21.05 15.79 5.51
C ALA A 130 21.51 16.60 4.29
N MET A 131 20.60 16.86 3.33
CA MET A 131 20.90 17.72 2.17
C MET A 131 21.22 19.16 2.59
N LYS A 132 20.50 19.71 3.58
CA LYS A 132 20.77 21.05 4.11
C LYS A 132 22.13 21.11 4.80
N ALA A 133 22.46 20.12 5.64
CA ALA A 133 23.76 20.04 6.31
C ALA A 133 24.91 19.99 5.29
N LYS A 134 24.78 19.15 4.25
CA LYS A 134 25.77 19.10 3.16
C LYS A 134 25.93 20.44 2.45
N LYS A 135 24.83 21.12 2.13
CA LYS A 135 24.88 22.45 1.51
C LYS A 135 25.58 23.48 2.39
N ILE A 136 25.36 23.46 3.71
CA ILE A 136 26.06 24.35 4.65
C ILE A 136 27.57 24.10 4.60
N LEU A 137 28.01 22.85 4.54
CA LEU A 137 29.43 22.50 4.42
C LEU A 137 30.03 22.96 3.08
N GLU A 138 29.28 22.85 1.99
CA GLU A 138 29.70 23.34 0.67
C GLU A 138 29.86 24.87 0.63
N GLU A 139 29.01 25.61 1.35
CA GLU A 139 29.03 27.09 1.38
C GLU A 139 30.03 27.66 2.40
N GLN A 140 30.19 27.03 3.56
CA GLN A 140 30.94 27.56 4.70
C GLN A 140 32.27 26.82 4.94
N GLY A 141 32.53 25.71 4.25
CA GLY A 141 33.76 24.92 4.38
C GLY A 141 34.02 24.50 5.83
N HIS A 142 35.26 24.71 6.29
CA HIS A 142 35.68 24.33 7.64
C HIS A 142 34.89 25.03 8.77
N ASP A 143 34.45 26.28 8.55
CA ASP A 143 33.68 27.05 9.54
C ASP A 143 32.21 26.58 9.64
N GLY A 144 31.75 25.79 8.66
CA GLY A 144 30.39 25.28 8.57
C GLY A 144 30.08 24.08 9.46
N PHE A 145 31.09 23.47 10.09
CA PHE A 145 30.92 22.20 10.82
C PHE A 145 29.79 22.25 11.85
N GLN A 146 29.83 23.20 12.78
CA GLN A 146 28.85 23.27 13.87
C GLN A 146 27.44 23.55 13.32
N SER A 147 27.32 24.49 12.38
CA SER A 147 26.04 24.83 11.75
C SER A 147 25.43 23.64 10.98
N ALA A 148 26.26 22.85 10.30
CA ALA A 148 25.83 21.67 9.58
C ALA A 148 25.45 20.53 10.54
N PHE A 149 26.24 20.33 11.60
CA PHE A 149 25.98 19.33 12.62
C PHE A 149 24.67 19.62 13.37
N ASP A 150 24.43 20.87 13.77
CA ASP A 150 23.21 21.31 14.46
C ASP A 150 21.96 21.21 13.57
N ALA A 151 22.13 21.21 12.25
CA ALA A 151 21.03 21.04 11.30
C ALA A 151 20.58 19.59 11.17
N LEU A 152 21.38 18.62 11.62
CA LEU A 152 21.04 17.20 11.58
C LEU A 152 20.11 16.82 12.75
N PRO A 153 19.23 15.82 12.57
CA PRO A 153 18.47 15.23 13.66
C PRO A 153 19.39 14.62 14.72
N GLY A 154 18.94 14.60 15.99
CA GLY A 154 19.74 14.09 17.11
C GLY A 154 20.26 12.66 16.89
N GLY A 155 19.43 11.75 16.39
CA GLY A 155 19.89 10.37 16.10
C GLY A 155 20.99 10.30 15.03
N THR A 156 21.04 11.23 14.08
CA THR A 156 22.11 11.31 13.08
C THR A 156 23.39 11.93 13.65
N GLN A 157 23.24 12.87 14.59
CA GLN A 157 24.36 13.44 15.35
C GLN A 157 25.03 12.37 16.22
N ASP A 158 24.22 11.58 16.92
CA ASP A 158 24.69 10.46 17.75
C ASP A 158 25.42 9.44 16.89
N TRP A 159 24.83 9.05 15.75
CA TRP A 159 25.47 8.14 14.79
C TRP A 159 26.82 8.69 14.29
N PHE A 160 26.92 9.98 13.98
CA PHE A 160 28.20 10.56 13.59
C PHE A 160 29.24 10.48 14.72
N ASN A 161 28.84 10.77 15.97
CA ASN A 161 29.76 10.68 17.11
C ASN A 161 30.24 9.24 17.33
N GLU A 162 29.37 8.23 17.17
CA GLU A 162 29.77 6.82 17.20
C GLU A 162 30.80 6.50 16.11
N MET A 163 30.58 6.95 14.87
CA MET A 163 31.54 6.74 13.77
C MET A 163 32.86 7.47 13.98
N VAL A 164 32.85 8.64 14.64
CA VAL A 164 34.06 9.36 15.04
C VAL A 164 34.84 8.57 16.09
N GLU A 165 34.16 7.94 17.06
CA GLU A 165 34.80 7.13 18.09
C GLU A 165 35.36 5.81 17.54
N GLU A 166 34.64 5.16 16.61
CA GLU A 166 35.02 3.86 16.05
C GLU A 166 36.01 3.96 14.88
N GLU A 167 35.86 4.99 14.03
CA GLU A 167 36.59 5.14 12.77
C GLU A 167 37.15 6.58 12.61
N GLU A 168 37.77 7.16 13.65
CA GLU A 168 38.27 8.55 13.66
C GLU A 168 39.16 8.91 12.45
N GLU A 169 39.99 7.96 11.99
CA GLU A 169 40.85 8.15 10.82
C GLU A 169 40.07 8.37 9.53
N LYS A 170 38.87 7.78 9.42
CA LYS A 170 37.98 7.87 8.26
C LYS A 170 37.00 9.02 8.42
N PHE A 171 36.47 9.22 9.62
CA PHE A 171 35.50 10.26 9.94
C PHE A 171 36.00 11.16 11.07
N PRO A 172 36.98 12.04 10.81
CA PRO A 172 37.44 12.98 11.83
C PRO A 172 36.34 13.96 12.21
N ARG A 173 36.36 14.45 13.46
CA ARG A 173 35.37 15.41 13.98
C ARG A 173 35.57 16.83 13.46
N ASN A 174 35.46 17.00 12.15
CA ASN A 174 35.60 18.26 11.44
C ASN A 174 34.65 18.29 10.21
N ALA A 175 34.67 19.40 9.48
CA ALA A 175 33.81 19.59 8.30
C ALA A 175 34.00 18.51 7.22
N ASP A 176 35.24 18.09 6.97
CA ASP A 176 35.57 17.11 5.93
C ASP A 176 35.08 15.71 6.31
N GLY A 177 35.28 15.30 7.55
CA GLY A 177 34.77 14.03 8.07
C GLY A 177 33.25 13.97 8.10
N LEU A 178 32.59 15.06 8.49
CA LEU A 178 31.12 15.17 8.41
C LEU A 178 30.62 15.11 6.97
N GLN A 179 31.29 15.78 6.03
CA GLN A 179 30.93 15.73 4.60
C GLN A 179 31.06 14.32 4.02
N LEU A 180 32.13 13.60 4.40
CA LEU A 180 32.36 12.23 3.97
C LEU A 180 31.30 11.29 4.54
N PHE A 181 31.00 11.40 5.84
CA PHE A 181 29.96 10.64 6.52
C PHE A 181 28.59 10.85 5.87
N LEU A 182 28.21 12.12 5.61
CA LEU A 182 26.95 12.42 4.95
C LEU A 182 26.86 11.80 3.56
N THR A 183 27.96 11.78 2.81
CA THR A 183 27.98 11.30 1.42
C THR A 183 28.01 9.78 1.32
N LEU A 184 28.76 9.10 2.19
CA LEU A 184 28.98 7.66 2.10
C LEU A 184 27.98 6.83 2.91
N GLU A 185 27.51 7.35 4.05
CA GLU A 185 26.68 6.57 4.99
C GLU A 185 25.25 7.12 5.02
N VAL A 186 25.08 8.40 5.40
CA VAL A 186 23.76 8.96 5.73
C VAL A 186 22.86 9.11 4.49
N MET A 187 23.34 9.77 3.43
CA MET A 187 22.52 10.02 2.25
C MET A 187 22.09 8.72 1.54
N PRO A 188 22.99 7.73 1.32
CA PRO A 188 22.58 6.43 0.78
C PRO A 188 21.57 5.73 1.66
N TYR A 189 21.77 5.71 2.99
CA TYR A 189 20.84 5.10 3.93
C TYR A 189 19.47 5.78 3.89
N PHE A 190 19.39 7.09 4.11
CA PHE A 190 18.11 7.82 4.10
C PHE A 190 17.38 7.74 2.77
N LYS A 191 18.11 7.74 1.65
CA LYS A 191 17.50 7.56 0.33
C LYS A 191 16.88 6.17 0.19
N SER A 192 17.63 5.13 0.58
CA SER A 192 17.16 3.74 0.59
C SER A 192 15.93 3.58 1.49
N SER A 193 15.95 4.15 2.70
CA SER A 193 14.81 4.10 3.62
C SER A 193 13.60 4.86 3.09
N TYR A 194 13.81 6.06 2.53
CA TYR A 194 12.75 6.85 1.93
C TYR A 194 12.05 6.12 0.77
N GLU A 195 12.84 5.57 -0.17
CA GLU A 195 12.34 4.76 -1.28
C GLU A 195 11.65 3.48 -0.76
N GLY A 196 12.23 2.86 0.27
CA GLY A 196 11.73 1.64 0.89
C GLY A 196 10.37 1.80 1.56
N VAL A 197 10.11 2.90 2.26
CA VAL A 197 8.78 3.14 2.89
C VAL A 197 7.66 3.24 1.86
N GLY A 198 7.97 3.71 0.64
CA GLY A 198 7.02 3.72 -0.48
C GLY A 198 6.56 2.33 -0.94
N ALA A 199 7.31 1.27 -0.60
CA ALA A 199 7.01 -0.09 -1.03
C ALA A 199 5.87 -0.77 -0.24
N GLY A 200 5.55 -0.29 0.96
CA GLY A 200 4.56 -0.89 1.87
C GLY A 200 3.23 -1.25 1.19
N PRO A 201 2.58 -0.32 0.46
CA PRO A 201 1.33 -0.59 -0.25
C PRO A 201 1.44 -1.69 -1.30
N ALA A 202 2.53 -1.72 -2.08
CA ALA A 202 2.75 -2.74 -3.11
C ALA A 202 2.96 -4.13 -2.49
N ILE A 203 3.71 -4.19 -1.39
CA ILE A 203 3.96 -5.41 -0.62
C ILE A 203 2.65 -5.95 -0.03
N ARG A 204 1.83 -5.08 0.58
CA ARG A 204 0.49 -5.44 1.08
C ARG A 204 -0.41 -5.96 -0.04
N LEU A 205 -0.46 -5.28 -1.18
CA LEU A 205 -1.26 -5.69 -2.33
C LEU A 205 -0.88 -7.10 -2.83
N GLN A 206 0.43 -7.38 -2.90
CA GLN A 206 0.92 -8.71 -3.26
C GLN A 206 0.53 -9.76 -2.20
N ALA A 207 0.70 -9.44 -0.92
CA ALA A 207 0.32 -10.35 0.18
C ALA A 207 -1.17 -10.69 0.17
N TRP A 208 -2.03 -9.70 -0.03
CA TRP A 208 -3.48 -9.89 -0.09
C TRP A 208 -3.89 -10.75 -1.28
N GLY A 209 -3.25 -10.58 -2.44
CA GLY A 209 -3.48 -11.46 -3.58
C GLY A 209 -3.03 -12.91 -3.30
N GLU A 210 -1.89 -13.11 -2.65
CA GLU A 210 -1.41 -14.46 -2.28
C GLU A 210 -2.24 -15.13 -1.17
N SER A 211 -3.07 -14.38 -0.45
CA SER A 211 -4.00 -14.94 0.55
C SER A 211 -5.11 -15.80 -0.07
N LEU A 212 -5.41 -15.61 -1.36
CA LEU A 212 -6.27 -16.49 -2.13
C LEU A 212 -5.45 -17.71 -2.56
N ASP A 213 -5.82 -18.92 -2.11
CA ASP A 213 -5.19 -20.20 -2.46
C ASP A 213 -4.85 -20.26 -3.97
N PRO A 214 -3.58 -20.01 -4.35
CA PRO A 214 -3.19 -19.82 -5.73
C PRO A 214 -2.86 -21.13 -6.43
N GLU A 215 -2.79 -22.26 -5.72
CA GLU A 215 -2.34 -23.54 -6.28
C GLU A 215 -3.23 -24.07 -7.42
N ARG A 216 -4.33 -23.39 -7.73
CA ARG A 216 -5.14 -23.68 -8.91
C ARG A 216 -5.60 -22.38 -9.56
N ALA A 217 -4.81 -21.82 -10.46
CA ALA A 217 -5.27 -20.77 -11.38
C ALA A 217 -6.61 -21.17 -12.05
N ASP A 218 -6.75 -22.46 -12.39
CA ASP A 218 -8.00 -23.05 -12.88
C ASP A 218 -9.19 -22.90 -11.90
N LYS A 219 -8.96 -22.98 -10.57
CA LYS A 219 -10.02 -22.68 -9.58
C LYS A 219 -10.42 -21.21 -9.64
N LEU A 220 -9.47 -20.29 -9.79
CA LEU A 220 -9.79 -18.85 -9.86
C LEU A 220 -10.61 -18.54 -11.11
N MET A 221 -10.24 -19.09 -12.26
CA MET A 221 -11.02 -18.96 -13.50
C MET A 221 -12.42 -19.57 -13.34
N ALA A 222 -12.52 -20.78 -12.78
CA ALA A 222 -13.82 -21.42 -12.53
C ALA A 222 -14.69 -20.62 -11.53
N LEU A 223 -14.07 -19.97 -10.54
CA LEU A 223 -14.75 -19.07 -9.61
C LEU A 223 -15.22 -17.80 -10.31
N ASP A 224 -14.40 -17.18 -11.17
CA ASP A 224 -14.81 -15.98 -11.91
C ASP A 224 -15.99 -16.28 -12.83
N GLU A 225 -15.93 -17.37 -13.60
CA GLU A 225 -17.06 -17.80 -14.43
C GLU A 225 -18.34 -18.03 -13.60
N ARG A 226 -18.20 -18.64 -12.42
CA ARG A 226 -19.35 -18.86 -11.52
C ARG A 226 -19.91 -17.54 -11.02
N LEU A 227 -19.06 -16.59 -10.63
CA LEU A 227 -19.50 -15.26 -10.20
C LEU A 227 -20.17 -14.51 -11.35
N MET A 228 -19.63 -14.61 -12.57
CA MET A 228 -20.25 -14.03 -13.78
C MET A 228 -21.65 -14.60 -14.03
N ARG A 229 -21.82 -15.92 -13.99
CA ARG A 229 -23.14 -16.55 -14.13
C ARG A 229 -24.12 -16.10 -13.04
N GLN A 230 -23.63 -15.90 -11.80
CA GLN A 230 -24.44 -15.36 -10.71
C GLN A 230 -24.82 -13.91 -10.95
N TYR A 231 -23.90 -13.11 -11.48
CA TYR A 231 -24.11 -11.70 -11.81
C TYR A 231 -25.17 -11.55 -12.91
N GLU A 232 -25.00 -12.27 -14.02
CA GLU A 232 -25.96 -12.29 -15.13
C GLU A 232 -27.37 -12.71 -14.66
N LYS A 233 -27.45 -13.71 -13.77
CA LYS A 233 -28.71 -14.15 -13.19
C LYS A 233 -29.35 -13.07 -12.31
N ALA A 234 -28.58 -12.45 -11.41
CA ALA A 234 -29.07 -11.38 -10.54
C ALA A 234 -29.52 -10.17 -11.35
N MET A 235 -28.73 -9.76 -12.34
CA MET A 235 -29.06 -8.68 -13.27
C MET A 235 -30.32 -9.00 -14.07
N GLY A 236 -30.44 -10.22 -14.62
CA GLY A 236 -31.63 -10.65 -15.34
C GLY A 236 -32.88 -10.66 -14.46
N MET A 237 -32.76 -11.05 -13.19
CA MET A 237 -33.86 -10.95 -12.22
C MET A 237 -34.24 -9.50 -11.93
N PHE A 238 -33.24 -8.63 -11.80
CA PHE A 238 -33.45 -7.20 -11.52
C PHE A 238 -34.19 -6.53 -12.68
N LEU A 239 -33.74 -6.72 -13.90
CA LEU A 239 -34.39 -6.18 -15.10
C LEU A 239 -35.83 -6.68 -15.26
N ARG A 240 -36.10 -7.95 -14.93
CA ARG A 240 -37.47 -8.48 -14.93
C ARG A 240 -38.35 -7.82 -13.87
N LEU A 241 -37.84 -7.57 -12.66
CA LEU A 241 -38.60 -6.84 -11.64
C LEU A 241 -38.92 -5.42 -12.10
N LYS A 242 -37.95 -4.71 -12.68
CA LYS A 242 -38.18 -3.39 -13.28
C LYS A 242 -39.26 -3.42 -14.37
N GLN A 243 -39.23 -4.41 -15.27
CA GLN A 243 -40.26 -4.61 -16.30
C GLN A 243 -41.64 -5.01 -15.75
N LEU A 244 -41.70 -5.61 -14.57
CA LEU A 244 -42.97 -5.94 -13.93
C LEU A 244 -43.56 -4.72 -13.22
N TRP A 245 -42.70 -3.79 -12.80
CA TRP A 245 -43.07 -2.63 -11.98
C TRP A 245 -43.15 -1.34 -12.82
N GLY A 246 -42.70 -1.38 -14.06
CA GLY A 246 -42.86 -0.35 -15.09
C GLY A 246 -43.13 -0.97 -16.46
N GLU A 247 -43.98 -0.31 -17.24
CA GLU A 247 -43.86 -0.29 -18.71
C GLU A 247 -42.42 0.03 -19.14
#